data_AF-A0A2E3D988-F1
#
_entry.id   AF-A0A2E3D988-F1
#
_cell.length_a   1.000
_cell.length_b   1.000
_cell.length_c   1.000
_cell.angle_alpha   90.00
_cell.angle_beta   90.00
_cell.angle_gamma   90.00
#
_symmetry.space_group_name_H-M   'P 1'
#
loop_
_entity.id
_entity.type
_entity.pdbx_description
1 polymer ?
#
loop_
_entity_poly.entity_id
_entity_poly.type
_entity_poly.pdbx_seq_one_letter_code
_entity_poly.pdbx_strand_id
1 'polypeptide(L)'
;MSNQEFYETLINSLPQIEINEYRNGKWSDVMVRPHAFIDSEGRFLISAEYGDGFANYYDCGYPYIHPSLEKWAVENGGYFEWQHPGAICFITS
;
A
#
# COMPACT_ATOMS: atom_id res chain seq x y z
N MET A 1 -16.68 -9.21 14.21
CA MET A 1 -15.61 -9.49 13.22
C MET A 1 -14.33 -9.56 14.01
N SER A 2 -13.57 -10.64 13.88
CA SER A 2 -12.22 -10.73 14.47
C SER A 2 -11.25 -9.82 13.70
N ASN A 3 -10.12 -9.46 14.30
CA ASN A 3 -9.07 -8.71 13.60
C ASN A 3 -8.59 -9.45 12.34
N GLN A 4 -8.54 -10.79 12.39
CA GLN A 4 -8.19 -11.61 11.23
C GLN A 4 -9.20 -11.49 10.09
N GLU A 5 -10.51 -11.61 10.38
CA GLU A 5 -11.57 -11.44 9.36
C GLU A 5 -11.57 -10.03 8.77
N PHE A 6 -11.25 -9.01 9.58
CA PHE A 6 -11.11 -7.64 9.14
C PHE A 6 -9.93 -7.48 8.17
N TYR A 7 -8.75 -8.00 8.51
CA TYR A 7 -7.57 -7.94 7.63
C TYR A 7 -7.78 -8.73 6.34
N GLU A 8 -8.36 -9.92 6.40
CA GLU A 8 -8.68 -10.70 5.20
C GLU A 8 -9.64 -9.94 4.28
N THR A 9 -10.62 -9.23 4.84
CA THR A 9 -11.53 -8.38 4.06
C THR A 9 -10.79 -7.22 3.39
N LEU A 10 -9.91 -6.54 4.14
CA LEU A 10 -9.07 -5.44 3.64
C LEU A 10 -8.13 -5.88 2.51
N ILE A 11 -7.42 -7.00 2.72
CA ILE A 11 -6.48 -7.54 1.73
C ILE A 11 -7.20 -7.94 0.44
N ASN A 12 -8.41 -8.49 0.55
CA ASN A 12 -9.21 -8.89 -0.60
C ASN A 12 -9.83 -7.69 -1.35
N SER A 13 -10.01 -6.54 -0.69
CA SER A 13 -10.56 -5.32 -1.30
C SER A 13 -9.48 -4.35 -1.81
N LEU A 14 -8.19 -4.66 -1.58
CA LEU A 14 -7.07 -3.82 -2.03
C LEU A 14 -7.05 -3.66 -3.55
N PRO A 15 -7.03 -2.41 -4.07
CA PRO A 15 -6.82 -2.17 -5.48
C PRO A 15 -5.40 -2.54 -5.89
N GLN A 16 -5.24 -2.93 -7.16
CA GLN A 16 -3.92 -2.93 -7.76
C GLN A 16 -3.48 -1.49 -8.04
N ILE A 17 -2.18 -1.25 -7.92
CA ILE A 17 -1.56 0.03 -8.23
C ILE A 17 -0.53 -0.16 -9.35
N GLU A 18 -0.30 0.91 -10.10
CA GLU A 18 0.77 0.95 -11.09
C GLU A 18 2.10 1.28 -10.42
N ILE A 19 3.10 0.46 -10.68
CA ILE A 19 4.48 0.66 -10.27
C ILE A 19 5.39 0.67 -11.51
N ASN A 20 6.55 1.29 -11.38
CA ASN A 20 7.64 1.15 -12.34
C ASN A 20 8.65 0.12 -11.80
N GLU A 21 8.82 -0.97 -12.54
CA GLU A 21 9.67 -2.08 -12.13
C GLU A 21 10.76 -2.37 -13.18
N TYR A 22 11.98 -2.63 -12.71
CA TYR A 22 13.09 -3.01 -13.57
C TYR A 22 13.16 -4.54 -13.70
N ARG A 23 12.79 -5.06 -14.87
CA ARG A 23 12.84 -6.49 -15.19
C ARG A 23 13.64 -6.73 -16.45
N ASN A 24 14.54 -7.73 -16.42
CA ASN A 24 15.30 -8.19 -17.58
C ASN A 24 16.01 -7.06 -18.37
N GLY A 25 16.56 -6.07 -17.66
CA GLY A 25 17.31 -4.98 -18.28
C GLY A 25 16.48 -3.77 -18.70
N LYS A 26 15.15 -3.77 -18.46
CA LYS A 26 14.24 -2.71 -18.93
C LYS A 26 13.26 -2.29 -17.82
N TRP A 27 12.95 -0.99 -17.79
CA TRP A 27 11.85 -0.45 -16.99
C TRP A 27 10.50 -0.66 -17.69
N SER A 28 9.51 -1.10 -16.93
CA SER A 28 8.13 -1.25 -17.41
C SER A 28 7.14 -0.93 -16.31
N ASP A 29 6.04 -0.31 -16.71
CA ASP A 29 4.89 -0.11 -15.83
C ASP A 29 4.12 -1.41 -15.69
N VAL A 30 3.84 -1.80 -14.46
CA VAL A 30 3.11 -3.04 -14.14
C VAL A 30 2.10 -2.78 -13.03
N MET A 31 0.99 -3.53 -13.06
CA MET A 31 -0.01 -3.50 -12.01
C MET A 31 0.33 -4.54 -10.95
N VAL A 32 0.51 -4.11 -9.70
CA VAL A 32 0.79 -5.00 -8.56
C VAL A 32 -0.24 -4.83 -7.46
N ARG A 33 -0.42 -5.87 -6.66
CA ARG A 33 -1.15 -5.75 -5.40
C ARG A 33 -0.14 -5.27 -4.35
N PRO A 34 -0.40 -4.16 -3.64
CA PRO A 34 0.49 -3.68 -2.58
C PRO A 34 0.73 -4.73 -1.51
N HIS A 35 1.95 -4.76 -0.98
CA HIS A 35 2.34 -5.64 0.11
C HIS A 35 1.64 -5.21 1.41
N ALA A 36 1.10 -6.20 2.12
CA ALA A 36 0.47 -5.99 3.42
C ALA A 36 1.22 -6.78 4.50
N PHE A 37 1.51 -6.15 5.64
CA PHE A 37 2.28 -6.74 6.72
C PHE A 37 1.84 -6.20 8.09
N ILE A 38 2.24 -6.90 9.15
CA ILE A 38 2.08 -6.45 10.54
C ILE A 38 3.47 -6.10 11.07
N ASP A 39 3.63 -4.91 11.65
CA ASP A 39 4.90 -4.50 12.24
C ASP A 39 5.09 -5.02 13.68
N SER A 40 6.23 -4.67 14.29
CA SER A 40 6.55 -5.05 15.66
C SER A 40 5.62 -4.46 16.73
N GLU A 41 4.84 -3.42 16.39
CA GLU A 41 3.86 -2.79 17.28
C GLU A 41 2.45 -3.41 17.12
N GLY A 42 2.29 -4.37 16.21
CA GLY A 42 1.00 -5.01 15.93
C GLY A 42 0.08 -4.18 15.02
N ARG A 43 0.63 -3.16 14.32
CA ARG A 43 -0.14 -2.34 13.37
C ARG A 43 -0.19 -3.04 12.02
N PHE A 44 -1.37 -3.02 11.38
CA PHE A 44 -1.52 -3.55 10.03
C PHE A 44 -1.19 -2.46 9.01
N LEU A 45 -0.22 -2.75 8.15
CA LEU A 45 0.36 -1.82 7.20
C LEU A 45 0.21 -2.34 5.78
N ILE A 46 -0.01 -1.43 4.83
CA ILE A 46 -0.05 -1.70 3.39
C ILE A 46 0.91 -0.74 2.71
N SER A 47 1.92 -1.24 2.01
CA SER A 47 2.94 -0.42 1.35
C SER A 47 3.06 -0.77 -0.13
N ALA A 48 3.29 0.27 -0.93
CA ALA A 48 3.61 0.19 -2.35
C ALA A 48 5.11 0.14 -2.65
N GLU A 49 5.95 0.28 -1.62
CA GLU A 49 7.42 0.41 -1.75
C GLU A 49 8.16 -0.71 -1.01
N TYR A 50 7.45 -1.47 -0.17
CA TYR A 50 8.03 -2.58 0.57
C TYR A 50 8.08 -3.85 -0.29
N GLY A 51 9.11 -3.95 -1.13
CA GLY A 51 9.34 -5.12 -1.99
C GLY A 51 8.56 -5.11 -3.31
N ASP A 52 7.73 -4.09 -3.55
CA ASP A 52 6.88 -3.95 -4.73
C ASP A 52 7.42 -2.92 -5.74
N GLY A 53 8.72 -2.65 -5.76
CA GLY A 53 9.32 -1.68 -6.71
C GLY A 53 9.05 -0.22 -6.36
N PHE A 54 9.19 0.67 -7.35
CA PHE A 54 8.93 2.11 -7.18
C PHE A 54 7.55 2.44 -7.72
N ALA A 55 6.65 2.88 -6.86
CA ALA A 55 5.32 3.23 -7.29
C ALA A 55 5.32 4.49 -8.18
N ASN A 56 4.54 4.46 -9.27
CA ASN A 56 4.66 5.40 -10.40
C ASN A 56 4.05 6.81 -10.11
N TYR A 57 3.74 7.13 -8.86
CA TYR A 57 3.11 8.40 -8.49
C TYR A 57 4.09 9.54 -8.23
N TYR A 58 5.40 9.26 -8.15
CA TYR A 58 6.42 10.32 -8.01
C TYR A 58 6.43 11.26 -9.22
N ASP A 59 6.17 10.74 -10.43
CA ASP A 59 6.03 11.54 -11.65
C ASP A 59 4.70 12.33 -11.70
N CYS A 60 3.74 11.98 -10.83
CA CYS A 60 2.46 12.68 -10.69
C CYS A 60 2.49 13.81 -9.65
N GLY A 61 3.64 14.08 -9.01
CA GLY A 61 3.80 15.16 -8.03
C GLY A 61 3.21 14.86 -6.64
N TYR A 62 2.90 13.60 -6.34
CA TYR A 62 2.39 13.19 -5.04
C TYR A 62 3.54 12.67 -4.16
N PRO A 63 3.73 13.25 -2.96
CA PRO A 63 4.75 12.76 -2.05
C PRO A 63 4.25 11.45 -1.42
N TYR A 64 4.93 10.35 -1.72
CA TYR A 64 4.90 9.08 -0.98
C TYR A 64 3.71 8.13 -1.16
N ILE A 65 2.52 8.51 -1.65
CA ILE A 65 1.40 7.57 -1.91
C ILE A 65 0.57 7.93 -3.15
N HIS A 66 0.07 6.91 -3.85
CA HIS A 66 -0.87 7.08 -4.97
C HIS A 66 -2.24 7.59 -4.49
N PRO A 67 -2.84 8.64 -5.11
CA PRO A 67 -4.11 9.22 -4.66
C PRO A 67 -5.28 8.23 -4.58
N SER A 68 -5.35 7.26 -5.50
CA SER A 68 -6.38 6.21 -5.44
C SER A 68 -6.23 5.30 -4.21
N LEU A 69 -4.99 5.07 -3.77
CA LEU A 69 -4.70 4.25 -2.60
C LEU A 69 -4.96 5.04 -1.31
N GLU A 70 -4.62 6.33 -1.29
CA GLU A 70 -4.98 7.25 -0.21
C GLU A 70 -6.51 7.37 -0.05
N LYS A 71 -7.23 7.60 -1.14
CA LYS A 71 -8.69 7.66 -1.14
C LYS A 71 -9.30 6.35 -0.62
N TRP A 72 -8.84 5.22 -1.14
CA TRP A 72 -9.29 3.91 -0.68
C TRP A 72 -8.99 3.69 0.81
N ALA A 73 -7.83 4.12 1.31
CA ALA A 73 -7.47 4.01 2.72
C ALA A 73 -8.45 4.78 3.60
N VAL A 74 -8.73 6.05 3.26
CA VAL A 74 -9.68 6.89 4.01
C VAL A 74 -11.08 6.27 4.02
N GLU A 75 -11.55 5.74 2.89
CA GLU A 75 -12.85 5.07 2.79
C GLU A 75 -12.95 3.79 3.65
N ASN A 76 -11.80 3.17 3.97
CA ASN A 76 -11.72 1.94 4.76
C ASN A 76 -11.15 2.16 6.18
N GLY A 77 -11.06 3.42 6.64
CA GLY A 77 -10.62 3.75 8.00
C GLY A 77 -9.10 3.66 8.25
N GLY A 78 -8.29 3.62 7.19
CA GLY A 78 -6.84 3.71 7.25
C GLY A 78 -6.33 5.15 7.17
N TYR A 79 -5.04 5.34 7.46
CA TYR A 79 -4.36 6.64 7.37
C TYR A 79 -2.90 6.47 6.96
N PHE A 80 -2.28 7.56 6.47
CA PHE A 80 -0.87 7.53 6.07
C PHE A 80 0.07 7.39 7.28
N GLU A 81 1.02 6.47 7.17
CA GLU A 81 2.00 6.17 8.21
C GLU A 81 3.37 6.75 7.83
N TRP A 82 4.04 7.41 8.77
CA TRP A 82 5.26 8.19 8.51
C TRP A 82 6.55 7.46 8.88
N GLN A 83 6.47 6.34 9.60
CA GLN A 83 7.63 5.51 9.97
C GLN A 83 8.02 4.55 8.84
N HIS A 84 7.06 4.14 7.99
CA HIS A 84 7.27 3.31 6.81
C HIS A 84 6.95 4.14 5.55
N PRO A 85 7.97 4.46 4.72
CA PRO A 85 7.76 5.18 3.46
C PRO A 85 6.68 4.52 2.60
N GLY A 86 5.70 5.32 2.17
CA GLY A 86 4.61 4.89 1.31
C GLY A 86 3.68 3.82 1.91
N ALA A 87 3.58 3.76 3.25
CA ALA A 87 2.67 2.83 3.92
C ALA A 87 1.38 3.48 4.43
N ILE A 88 0.29 2.72 4.37
CA ILE A 88 -1.00 3.03 5.00
C ILE A 88 -1.16 2.13 6.21
N CYS A 89 -1.55 2.73 7.33
CA CYS A 89 -1.82 2.04 8.58
C CYS A 89 -3.31 1.90 8.84
N PHE A 90 -3.70 0.74 9.36
CA PHE A 90 -5.03 0.44 9.90
C PHE A 90 -4.88 0.04 11.37
N ILE A 91 -5.53 0.80 12.26
CA ILE A 91 -5.60 0.44 13.68
C ILE A 91 -6.86 -0.39 13.88
N THR A 92 -6.71 -1.60 14.41
CA THR A 92 -7.84 -2.37 14.96
C THR A 92 -7.98 -2.05 16.44
N SER A 93 -9.09 -1.44 16.84
CA SER A 93 -9.48 -1.24 18.24
C SER A 93 -10.10 -2.48 18.85
#